data_AF-A0A952W5U7-F1
#
_entry.id   AF-A0A952W5U7-F1
#
_cell.length_a   1.000
_cell.length_b   1.000
_cell.length_c   1.000
_cell.angle_alpha   90.00
_cell.angle_beta   90.00
_cell.angle_gamma   90.00
#
_symmetry.space_group_name_H-M   'P 1'
#
loop_
_entity.id
_entity.type
_entity.pdbx_description
1 polymer ?
#
loop_
_entity_poly.entity_id
_entity_poly.type
_entity_poly.pdbx_seq_one_letter_code
_entity_poly.pdbx_strand_id
1 'polypeptide(L)'
;MAQGTMSVQLTPRGAQVPTPGKDMQVSAASVAESLEQIKNLSVREAFDQIRAVWPLVTIVLSVVIVLALAAGGVLRPSGFRNSGTRDVKPFPAMMWLFAGVMVILAQQLAMTWAASVPRLVGPPGDDGAMTLRFAAATQAIGGLVAGMVGIGLFAIMAKTAPEGGLKVGGLDPLVGLGCLLLALPLVQLSSMGAEWAYRELYGGEPVVVAHTTLRMIVDHRHDPMAWLLIGAVVIGAPLIEELAFRAGLQSAALKLTGSPWAAVVGTSAIFTAMHIPAVPAEGRYALVQIFVLSIAMGIAYERTRRLGVPIVMHIGFNGLMVALALSVAEQPAAAA
;
A
#
# COMPACT_ATOMS: atom_id res chain seq x y z
N MET A 1 19.05 -32.50 51.81
CA MET A 1 20.13 -32.63 50.80
C MET A 1 19.47 -33.02 49.48
N ALA A 2 19.63 -32.39 48.32
CA ALA A 2 19.91 -31.02 47.93
C ALA A 2 19.11 -30.80 46.62
N GLN A 3 18.48 -29.65 46.45
CA GLN A 3 17.82 -29.22 45.22
C GLN A 3 18.89 -28.83 44.19
N GLY A 4 18.83 -29.38 42.98
CA GLY A 4 19.75 -29.06 41.88
C GLY A 4 19.07 -28.17 40.85
N THR A 5 19.26 -26.87 40.96
CA THR A 5 18.94 -25.86 39.96
C THR A 5 19.94 -25.94 38.80
N MET A 6 19.50 -26.36 37.60
CA MET A 6 20.28 -26.12 36.38
C MET A 6 19.98 -24.71 35.88
N SER A 7 20.90 -23.79 36.17
CA SER A 7 20.96 -22.47 35.53
C SER A 7 21.77 -22.61 34.24
N VAL A 8 21.10 -22.49 33.09
CA VAL A 8 21.78 -22.34 31.80
C VAL A 8 22.12 -20.86 31.65
N GLN A 9 23.38 -20.51 31.87
CA GLN A 9 23.93 -19.21 31.49
C GLN A 9 23.91 -19.09 29.96
N LEU A 10 22.95 -18.31 29.44
CA LEU A 10 23.00 -17.81 28.07
C LEU A 10 24.07 -16.71 28.02
N THR A 11 25.26 -17.05 27.53
CA THR A 11 26.24 -16.03 27.09
C THR A 11 25.61 -15.20 25.97
N PRO A 12 25.55 -13.86 26.08
CA PRO A 12 25.21 -13.04 24.94
C PRO A 12 26.39 -13.08 23.97
N ARG A 13 26.25 -13.76 22.82
CA ARG A 13 27.06 -13.43 21.64
C ARG A 13 26.59 -12.08 21.12
N GLY A 14 26.94 -11.03 21.86
CA GLY A 14 26.87 -9.67 21.38
C GLY A 14 27.91 -9.50 20.29
N ALA A 15 27.48 -9.46 19.03
CA ALA A 15 28.19 -8.64 18.07
C ALA A 15 28.01 -7.20 18.57
N GLN A 16 29.00 -6.68 19.29
CA GLN A 16 29.04 -5.27 19.63
C GLN A 16 29.05 -4.51 18.31
N VAL A 17 27.93 -3.85 18.00
CA VAL A 17 27.90 -2.81 16.97
C VAL A 17 28.85 -1.72 17.46
N PRO A 18 29.92 -1.38 16.72
CA PRO A 18 30.83 -0.32 17.12
C PRO A 18 30.03 0.97 17.25
N THR A 19 30.04 1.60 18.43
CA THR A 19 29.54 2.96 18.58
C THR A 19 30.46 3.89 17.79
N PRO A 20 29.93 4.81 16.96
CA PRO A 20 30.78 5.71 16.18
C PRO A 20 31.57 6.61 17.13
N GLY A 21 32.88 6.38 17.22
CA GLY A 21 33.79 7.31 17.88
C GLY A 21 33.76 8.66 17.16
N LYS A 22 33.92 9.74 17.92
CA LYS A 22 33.88 11.15 17.44
C LYS A 22 34.93 11.49 16.35
N ASP A 23 35.82 10.56 16.01
CA ASP A 23 36.97 10.76 15.12
C ASP A 23 36.96 9.82 13.90
N MET A 24 35.81 9.61 13.25
CA MET A 24 35.77 8.85 12.00
C MET A 24 36.32 9.70 10.83
N GLN A 25 37.64 9.73 10.68
CA GLN A 25 38.27 10.24 9.45
C GLN A 25 38.03 9.23 8.32
N VAL A 26 37.15 9.59 7.39
CA VAL A 26 36.93 8.81 6.16
C VAL A 26 38.18 8.99 5.29
N SER A 27 39.08 8.00 5.32
CA SER A 27 40.28 7.96 4.50
C SER A 27 40.10 6.98 3.34
N ALA A 28 40.85 7.16 2.24
CA ALA A 28 40.82 6.22 1.12
C ALA A 28 41.20 4.79 1.55
N ALA A 29 42.05 4.65 2.57
CA ALA A 29 42.44 3.37 3.16
C ALA A 29 41.28 2.71 3.93
N SER A 30 40.54 3.47 4.75
CA SER A 30 39.38 2.92 5.48
C SER A 30 38.23 2.52 4.56
N VAL A 31 38.07 3.22 3.43
CA VAL A 31 37.11 2.84 2.39
C VAL A 31 37.58 1.56 1.67
N ALA A 32 38.86 1.44 1.34
CA ALA A 32 39.41 0.24 0.71
C ALA A 32 39.29 -1.02 1.59
N GLU A 33 39.56 -0.88 2.89
CA GLU A 33 39.43 -1.95 3.88
C GLU A 33 37.96 -2.39 4.07
N SER A 34 37.04 -1.43 4.12
CA SER A 34 35.60 -1.70 4.16
C SER A 34 35.12 -2.42 2.88
N LEU A 35 35.64 -2.03 1.71
CA LEU A 35 35.33 -2.68 0.43
C LEU A 35 35.87 -4.11 0.35
N GLU A 36 37.01 -4.40 1.01
CA GLU A 36 37.58 -5.74 1.07
C GLU A 36 36.79 -6.65 2.04
N GLN A 37 36.35 -6.13 3.18
CA GLN A 37 35.41 -6.83 4.07
C GLN A 37 34.10 -7.18 3.36
N ILE A 38 33.52 -6.25 2.59
CA ILE A 38 32.26 -6.49 1.85
C ILE A 38 32.41 -7.62 0.81
N LYS A 39 33.59 -7.79 0.20
CA LYS A 39 33.85 -8.86 -0.78
C LYS A 39 33.84 -10.27 -0.17
N ASN A 40 34.08 -10.37 1.14
CA ASN A 40 34.22 -11.64 1.85
C ASN A 40 32.98 -12.01 2.70
N LEU A 41 31.94 -11.17 2.68
CA LEU A 41 30.69 -11.48 3.36
C LEU A 41 29.97 -12.64 2.67
N SER A 42 29.45 -13.57 3.46
CA SER A 42 28.44 -14.48 2.93
C SER A 42 27.21 -13.68 2.49
N VAL A 43 26.47 -14.19 1.50
CA VAL A 43 25.24 -13.54 0.99
C VAL A 43 24.28 -13.19 2.12
N ARG A 44 24.18 -14.05 3.16
CA ARG A 44 23.32 -13.81 4.33
C ARG A 44 23.80 -12.63 5.17
N GLU A 45 25.09 -12.57 5.49
CA GLU A 45 25.65 -11.46 6.28
C GLU A 45 25.54 -10.12 5.53
N ALA A 46 25.69 -10.12 4.20
CA ALA A 46 25.45 -8.94 3.38
C ALA A 46 23.99 -8.46 3.49
N PHE A 47 23.01 -9.38 3.43
CA PHE A 47 21.60 -9.03 3.62
C PHE A 47 21.31 -8.50 5.03
N ASP A 48 21.90 -9.08 6.07
CA ASP A 48 21.69 -8.64 7.45
C ASP A 48 22.28 -7.24 7.69
N GLN A 49 23.45 -6.94 7.11
CA GLN A 49 24.02 -5.59 7.14
C GLN A 49 23.13 -4.58 6.41
N ILE A 50 22.62 -4.93 5.22
CA ILE A 50 21.68 -4.08 4.47
C ILE A 50 20.43 -3.81 5.29
N ARG A 51 19.84 -4.84 5.93
CA ARG A 51 18.66 -4.69 6.79
C ARG A 51 18.93 -3.78 7.98
N ALA A 52 20.10 -3.88 8.60
CA ALA A 52 20.47 -3.05 9.75
C ALA A 52 20.55 -1.55 9.41
N VAL A 53 21.04 -1.20 8.22
CA VAL A 53 21.12 0.21 7.77
C VAL A 53 19.86 0.71 7.06
N TRP A 54 18.96 -0.19 6.67
CA TRP A 54 17.75 0.15 5.90
C TRP A 54 16.89 1.25 6.54
N PRO A 55 16.60 1.25 7.86
CA PRO A 55 15.85 2.34 8.48
C PRO A 55 16.48 3.72 8.27
N LEU A 56 17.81 3.80 8.39
CA LEU A 56 18.53 5.06 8.17
C LEU A 56 18.45 5.48 6.70
N VAL A 57 18.60 4.53 5.76
CA VAL A 57 18.44 4.79 4.32
C VAL A 57 17.02 5.31 4.03
N THR A 58 15.97 4.69 4.57
CA THR A 58 14.58 5.13 4.40
C THR A 58 14.37 6.54 4.94
N ILE A 59 14.91 6.87 6.12
CA ILE A 59 14.82 8.22 6.69
C ILE A 59 15.51 9.25 5.79
N VAL A 60 16.76 8.99 5.39
CA VAL A 60 17.55 9.91 4.56
C VAL A 60 16.86 10.13 3.21
N LEU A 61 16.44 9.07 2.53
CA LEU A 61 15.71 9.17 1.26
C LEU A 61 14.41 9.95 1.42
N SER A 62 13.64 9.68 2.49
CA SER A 62 12.39 10.39 2.77
C SER A 62 12.62 11.88 2.97
N VAL A 63 13.63 12.26 3.74
CA VAL A 63 14.00 13.68 3.96
C VAL A 63 14.38 14.34 2.64
N VAL A 64 15.26 13.71 1.85
CA VAL A 64 15.67 14.25 0.55
C VAL A 64 14.48 14.43 -0.38
N ILE A 65 13.58 13.44 -0.45
CA ILE A 65 12.36 13.50 -1.28
C ILE A 65 11.44 14.62 -0.80
N VAL A 66 11.16 14.73 0.50
CA VAL A 66 10.31 15.79 1.05
C VAL A 66 10.90 17.17 0.76
N LEU A 67 12.20 17.35 0.95
CA LEU A 67 12.89 18.61 0.64
C LEU A 67 12.83 18.93 -0.85
N ALA A 68 13.07 17.96 -1.73
CA ALA A 68 12.98 18.14 -3.18
C ALA A 68 11.55 18.49 -3.62
N LEU A 69 10.53 17.80 -3.08
CA LEU A 69 9.12 18.08 -3.35
C LEU A 69 8.69 19.44 -2.79
N ALA A 70 9.19 19.85 -1.62
CA ALA A 70 8.93 21.17 -1.05
C ALA A 70 9.58 22.29 -1.89
N ALA A 71 10.84 22.11 -2.29
CA ALA A 71 11.59 23.05 -3.12
C ALA A 71 10.97 23.19 -4.52
N GLY A 72 10.52 22.08 -5.11
CA GLY A 72 9.77 22.06 -6.38
C GLY A 72 8.33 22.57 -6.26
N GLY A 73 7.90 23.04 -5.07
CA GLY A 73 6.56 23.55 -4.83
C GLY A 73 5.46 22.48 -4.90
N VAL A 74 5.81 21.20 -4.91
CA VAL A 74 4.83 20.09 -4.98
C VAL A 74 3.96 20.05 -3.73
N LEU A 75 4.58 20.22 -2.56
CA LEU A 75 3.92 20.15 -1.25
C LEU A 75 3.21 21.46 -0.85
N ARG A 76 3.34 22.54 -1.64
CA ARG A 76 2.72 23.83 -1.34
C ARG A 76 1.29 23.91 -1.88
N PRO A 77 0.34 24.56 -1.18
CA PRO A 77 -1.00 24.79 -1.71
C PRO A 77 -1.02 25.53 -3.06
N SER A 78 -0.08 26.46 -3.26
CA SER A 78 0.09 27.18 -4.53
C SER A 78 0.63 26.31 -5.67
N GLY A 79 1.29 25.18 -5.37
CA GLY A 79 1.88 24.29 -6.36
C GLY A 79 0.89 23.78 -7.39
N PHE A 80 -0.31 23.38 -6.95
CA PHE A 80 -1.37 22.92 -7.84
C PHE A 80 -2.03 24.06 -8.63
N ARG A 81 -2.05 25.28 -8.08
CA ARG A 81 -2.58 26.46 -8.79
C ARG A 81 -1.69 26.82 -9.98
N ASN A 82 -0.37 26.68 -9.80
CA ASN A 82 0.62 27.02 -10.84
C ASN A 82 0.74 25.94 -11.92
N SER A 83 0.58 24.67 -11.59
CA SER A 83 0.61 23.56 -12.57
C SER A 83 -0.71 23.41 -13.35
N GLY A 84 -1.74 24.17 -12.98
CA GLY A 84 -3.13 23.98 -13.37
C GLY A 84 -3.77 22.78 -12.65
N THR A 85 -5.10 22.82 -12.48
CA THR A 85 -5.90 21.74 -11.92
C THR A 85 -6.62 20.95 -13.01
N ARG A 86 -7.17 19.78 -12.70
CA ARG A 86 -8.14 19.09 -13.58
C ARG A 86 -9.40 19.94 -13.75
N ASP A 87 -10.08 19.79 -14.88
CA ASP A 87 -11.38 20.45 -15.10
C ASP A 87 -12.54 19.50 -14.80
N VAL A 88 -13.10 19.65 -13.59
CA VAL A 88 -14.28 18.91 -13.12
C VAL A 88 -15.57 19.70 -13.31
N LYS A 89 -15.54 20.86 -13.98
CA LYS A 89 -16.73 21.72 -14.18
C LYS A 89 -17.82 21.15 -15.06
N PRO A 90 -17.55 20.30 -16.08
CA PRO A 90 -18.60 19.80 -16.97
C PRO A 90 -19.73 19.04 -16.27
N PHE A 91 -19.47 18.51 -15.07
CA PHE A 91 -20.49 17.85 -14.26
C PHE A 91 -20.62 18.49 -12.87
N PRO A 92 -21.83 18.48 -12.27
CA PRO A 92 -21.99 18.84 -10.86
C PRO A 92 -21.29 17.83 -9.96
N ALA A 93 -20.94 18.23 -8.74
CA ALA A 93 -20.25 17.35 -7.77
C ALA A 93 -21.01 16.05 -7.51
N MET A 94 -22.34 16.13 -7.46
CA MET A 94 -23.21 14.98 -7.24
C MET A 94 -23.06 13.91 -8.33
N MET A 95 -22.80 14.29 -9.59
CA MET A 95 -22.65 13.32 -10.68
C MET A 95 -21.34 12.55 -10.55
N TRP A 96 -20.24 13.22 -10.18
CA TRP A 96 -18.96 12.57 -9.86
C TRP A 96 -19.11 11.60 -8.69
N LEU A 97 -19.76 12.05 -7.61
CA LEU A 97 -20.00 11.23 -6.43
C LEU A 97 -20.89 10.03 -6.76
N PHE A 98 -21.99 10.25 -7.49
CA PHE A 98 -22.90 9.21 -7.93
C PHE A 98 -22.17 8.14 -8.74
N ALA A 99 -21.35 8.53 -9.72
CA ALA A 99 -20.56 7.58 -10.49
C ALA A 99 -19.66 6.71 -9.60
N GLY A 100 -18.94 7.33 -8.65
CA GLY A 100 -18.10 6.58 -7.71
C GLY A 100 -18.89 5.64 -6.79
N VAL A 101 -20.02 6.10 -6.27
CA VAL A 101 -20.92 5.27 -5.43
C VAL A 101 -21.51 4.11 -6.23
N MET A 102 -21.84 4.30 -7.50
CA MET A 102 -22.35 3.21 -8.36
C MET A 102 -21.31 2.12 -8.57
N VAL A 103 -20.02 2.44 -8.62
CA VAL A 103 -18.96 1.42 -8.69
C VAL A 103 -18.96 0.56 -7.42
N ILE A 104 -18.96 1.19 -6.24
CA ILE A 104 -18.98 0.47 -4.95
C ILE A 104 -20.28 -0.33 -4.79
N LEU A 105 -21.42 0.26 -5.13
CA LEU A 105 -22.72 -0.42 -5.04
C LEU A 105 -22.77 -1.64 -5.97
N ALA A 106 -22.30 -1.51 -7.20
CA ALA A 106 -22.21 -2.63 -8.15
C ALA A 106 -21.32 -3.75 -7.60
N GLN A 107 -20.19 -3.41 -6.96
CA GLN A 107 -19.33 -4.38 -6.29
C GLN A 107 -20.09 -5.13 -5.20
N GLN A 108 -20.74 -4.41 -4.28
CA GLN A 108 -21.42 -5.02 -3.14
C GLN A 108 -22.62 -5.89 -3.54
N LEU A 109 -23.41 -5.45 -4.52
CA LEU A 109 -24.52 -6.25 -5.05
C LEU A 109 -24.02 -7.53 -5.73
N ALA A 110 -22.93 -7.43 -6.52
CA ALA A 110 -22.35 -8.60 -7.18
C ALA A 110 -21.70 -9.57 -6.19
N MET A 111 -21.02 -9.09 -5.16
CA MET A 111 -20.49 -9.92 -4.07
C MET A 111 -21.61 -10.64 -3.31
N THR A 112 -22.67 -9.91 -2.96
CA THR A 112 -23.85 -10.48 -2.28
C THR A 112 -24.54 -11.53 -3.13
N TRP A 113 -24.70 -11.27 -4.43
CA TRP A 113 -25.24 -12.24 -5.36
C TRP A 113 -24.34 -13.48 -5.46
N ALA A 114 -23.03 -13.31 -5.67
CA ALA A 114 -22.08 -14.42 -5.75
C ALA A 114 -22.10 -15.30 -4.49
N ALA A 115 -22.17 -14.68 -3.32
CA ALA A 115 -22.28 -15.36 -2.02
C ALA A 115 -23.55 -16.21 -1.89
N SER A 116 -24.62 -15.88 -2.63
CA SER A 116 -25.88 -16.63 -2.60
C SER A 116 -25.94 -17.81 -3.59
N VAL A 117 -24.88 -18.04 -4.38
CA VAL A 117 -24.81 -19.13 -5.37
C VAL A 117 -23.86 -20.23 -4.86
N PRO A 118 -24.37 -21.35 -4.29
CA PRO A 118 -23.53 -22.38 -3.65
C PRO A 118 -22.50 -23.02 -4.59
N ARG A 119 -22.78 -23.06 -5.90
CA ARG A 119 -21.83 -23.57 -6.90
C ARG A 119 -20.57 -22.72 -7.03
N LEU A 120 -20.65 -21.42 -6.72
CA LEU A 120 -19.53 -20.50 -6.81
C LEU A 120 -18.69 -20.55 -5.52
N VAL A 121 -19.34 -20.43 -4.36
CA VAL A 121 -18.67 -20.26 -3.07
C VAL A 121 -18.47 -21.56 -2.26
N GLY A 122 -19.15 -22.65 -2.64
CA GLY A 122 -19.19 -23.89 -1.85
C GLY A 122 -20.38 -23.92 -0.87
N PRO A 123 -20.63 -25.05 -0.19
CA PRO A 123 -21.60 -25.11 0.90
C PRO A 123 -21.15 -24.23 2.09
N PRO A 124 -22.03 -23.89 3.05
CA PRO A 124 -21.61 -23.25 4.29
C PRO A 124 -20.74 -24.19 5.13
N GLY A 125 -19.69 -23.66 5.77
CA GLY A 125 -18.88 -24.38 6.75
C GLY A 125 -17.58 -23.64 7.08
N ASP A 126 -16.91 -24.09 8.15
CA ASP A 126 -15.90 -23.31 8.85
C ASP A 126 -14.44 -23.70 8.51
N ASP A 127 -14.23 -24.45 7.42
CA ASP A 127 -12.88 -24.80 6.98
C ASP A 127 -12.18 -23.65 6.22
N GLY A 128 -10.85 -23.62 6.30
CA GLY A 128 -10.03 -22.55 5.70
C GLY A 128 -10.13 -22.50 4.17
N ALA A 129 -10.21 -23.66 3.52
CA ALA A 129 -10.30 -23.77 2.05
C ALA A 129 -11.62 -23.19 1.52
N MET A 130 -12.72 -23.39 2.24
CA MET A 130 -14.03 -22.87 1.88
C MET A 130 -14.12 -21.37 2.15
N THR A 131 -13.52 -20.90 3.24
CA THR A 131 -13.37 -19.46 3.52
C THR A 131 -12.57 -18.77 2.39
N LEU A 132 -11.48 -19.39 1.93
CA LEU A 132 -10.69 -18.90 0.80
C LEU A 132 -11.50 -18.87 -0.50
N ARG A 133 -12.17 -19.97 -0.84
CA ARG A 133 -13.00 -20.05 -2.06
C ARG A 133 -14.10 -19.00 -2.05
N PHE A 134 -14.79 -18.82 -0.91
CA PHE A 134 -15.80 -17.80 -0.74
C PHE A 134 -15.22 -16.40 -1.01
N ALA A 135 -14.08 -16.07 -0.38
CA ALA A 135 -13.43 -14.78 -0.57
C ALA A 135 -12.95 -14.57 -2.01
N ALA A 136 -12.29 -15.56 -2.61
CA ALA A 136 -11.77 -15.48 -3.98
C ALA A 136 -12.91 -15.29 -5.01
N ALA A 137 -13.98 -16.09 -4.92
CA ALA A 137 -15.10 -16.03 -5.85
C ALA A 137 -15.88 -14.72 -5.73
N THR A 138 -16.22 -14.31 -4.51
CA THR A 138 -16.99 -13.07 -4.28
C THR A 138 -16.19 -11.84 -4.72
N GLN A 139 -14.90 -11.75 -4.38
CA GLN A 139 -14.06 -10.62 -4.77
C GLN A 139 -13.82 -10.58 -6.28
N ALA A 140 -13.59 -11.72 -6.93
CA ALA A 140 -13.41 -11.77 -8.37
C ALA A 140 -14.67 -11.33 -9.13
N ILE A 141 -15.84 -11.84 -8.76
CA ILE A 141 -17.12 -11.48 -9.40
C ILE A 141 -17.50 -10.04 -9.09
N GLY A 142 -17.37 -9.62 -7.83
CA GLY A 142 -17.60 -8.25 -7.39
C GLY A 142 -16.74 -7.26 -8.18
N GLY A 143 -15.44 -7.51 -8.25
CA GLY A 143 -14.49 -6.69 -8.99
C GLY A 143 -14.79 -6.65 -10.49
N LEU A 144 -15.14 -7.78 -11.10
CA LEU A 144 -15.48 -7.83 -12.53
C LEU A 144 -16.72 -6.99 -12.85
N VAL A 145 -17.81 -7.13 -12.08
CA VAL A 145 -19.06 -6.38 -12.31
C VAL A 145 -18.85 -4.89 -12.05
N ALA A 146 -18.23 -4.53 -10.93
CA ALA A 146 -17.91 -3.15 -10.61
C ALA A 146 -16.99 -2.52 -11.66
N GLY A 147 -16.05 -3.29 -12.20
CA GLY A 147 -15.10 -2.84 -13.21
C GLY A 147 -15.80 -2.50 -14.51
N MET A 148 -16.72 -3.36 -14.97
CA MET A 148 -17.55 -3.07 -16.15
C MET A 148 -18.41 -1.83 -15.96
N VAL A 149 -19.07 -1.69 -14.80
CA VAL A 149 -19.90 -0.52 -14.48
C VAL A 149 -19.06 0.75 -14.44
N GLY A 150 -17.95 0.73 -13.70
CA GLY A 150 -17.08 1.88 -13.54
C GLY A 150 -16.40 2.30 -14.85
N ILE A 151 -15.81 1.35 -15.58
CA ILE A 151 -15.21 1.63 -16.90
C ILE A 151 -16.26 2.21 -17.85
N GLY A 152 -17.46 1.61 -17.91
CA GLY A 152 -18.54 2.09 -18.77
C GLY A 152 -18.99 3.52 -18.42
N LEU A 153 -19.27 3.78 -17.15
CA LEU A 153 -19.70 5.10 -16.67
C LEU A 153 -18.63 6.17 -16.92
N PHE A 154 -17.39 5.91 -16.52
CA PHE A 154 -16.31 6.89 -16.68
C PHE A 154 -15.86 7.05 -18.14
N ALA A 155 -16.00 6.03 -19.00
CA ALA A 155 -15.78 6.19 -20.43
C ALA A 155 -16.82 7.13 -21.08
N ILE A 156 -18.07 7.08 -20.64
CA ILE A 156 -19.11 8.02 -21.10
C ILE A 156 -18.81 9.43 -20.58
N MET A 157 -18.50 9.56 -19.29
CA MET A 157 -18.16 10.85 -18.68
C MET A 157 -16.92 11.49 -19.32
N ALA A 158 -15.92 10.70 -19.70
CA ALA A 158 -14.70 11.19 -20.35
C ALA A 158 -14.97 11.89 -21.69
N LYS A 159 -16.06 11.55 -22.40
CA LYS A 159 -16.46 12.23 -23.63
C LYS A 159 -16.93 13.67 -23.37
N THR A 160 -17.59 13.90 -22.25
CA THR A 160 -18.10 15.22 -21.84
C THR A 160 -17.07 16.02 -21.03
N ALA A 161 -16.22 15.34 -20.27
CA ALA A 161 -15.20 15.92 -19.40
C ALA A 161 -13.79 15.39 -19.76
N PRO A 162 -13.25 15.69 -20.95
CA PRO A 162 -11.97 15.15 -21.42
C PRO A 162 -10.78 15.58 -20.54
N GLU A 163 -10.87 16.75 -19.89
CA GLU A 163 -9.86 17.26 -18.95
C GLU A 163 -10.19 16.97 -17.47
N GLY A 164 -11.21 16.14 -17.21
CA GLY A 164 -11.57 15.66 -15.87
C GLY A 164 -10.57 14.66 -15.28
N GLY A 165 -9.56 14.26 -16.04
CA GLY A 165 -8.51 13.33 -15.61
C GLY A 165 -8.87 11.86 -15.72
N LEU A 166 -9.81 11.49 -16.59
CA LEU A 166 -10.24 10.10 -16.80
C LEU A 166 -9.39 9.34 -17.83
N LYS A 167 -8.29 9.95 -18.30
CA LYS A 167 -7.41 9.39 -19.33
C LYS A 167 -6.66 8.17 -18.77
N VAL A 168 -6.61 7.12 -19.59
CA VAL A 168 -5.73 5.95 -19.43
C VAL A 168 -4.92 5.81 -20.71
N GLY A 169 -3.62 5.57 -20.63
CA GLY A 169 -2.77 5.40 -21.80
C GLY A 169 -1.49 4.61 -21.54
N GLY A 170 -0.80 4.23 -22.61
CA GLY A 170 0.31 3.26 -22.55
C GLY A 170 1.55 3.69 -21.76
N LEU A 171 1.71 4.99 -21.44
CA LEU A 171 2.80 5.48 -20.59
C LEU A 171 2.45 5.47 -19.09
N ASP A 172 1.18 5.22 -18.74
CA ASP A 172 0.74 5.21 -17.35
C ASP A 172 1.47 4.16 -16.49
N PRO A 173 1.82 2.95 -17.00
CA PRO A 173 2.67 2.02 -16.27
C PRO A 173 4.01 2.62 -15.86
N LEU A 174 4.71 3.30 -16.77
CA LEU A 174 6.02 3.88 -16.50
C LEU A 174 5.91 5.04 -15.50
N VAL A 175 4.95 5.96 -15.73
CA VAL A 175 4.75 7.13 -14.86
C VAL A 175 4.25 6.70 -13.48
N GLY A 176 3.30 5.78 -13.42
CA GLY A 176 2.74 5.25 -12.17
C GLY A 176 3.78 4.51 -11.34
N LEU A 177 4.60 3.64 -11.94
CA LEU A 177 5.70 2.99 -11.22
C LEU A 177 6.74 4.01 -10.75
N GLY A 178 7.08 5.02 -11.56
CA GLY A 178 7.97 6.10 -11.14
C GLY A 178 7.42 6.89 -9.93
N CYS A 179 6.12 7.22 -9.95
CA CYS A 179 5.45 7.87 -8.82
C CYS A 179 5.39 6.98 -7.58
N LEU A 180 5.17 5.68 -7.75
CA LEU A 180 5.21 4.71 -6.65
C LEU A 180 6.61 4.66 -6.03
N LEU A 181 7.66 4.49 -6.84
CA LEU A 181 9.05 4.46 -6.37
C LEU A 181 9.42 5.72 -5.61
N LEU A 182 8.95 6.89 -6.05
CA LEU A 182 9.12 8.15 -5.33
C LEU A 182 8.35 8.19 -4.00
N ALA A 183 7.16 7.60 -3.94
CA ALA A 183 6.34 7.56 -2.74
C ALA A 183 6.78 6.49 -1.72
N LEU A 184 7.39 5.39 -2.17
CA LEU A 184 7.71 4.22 -1.36
C LEU A 184 8.50 4.55 -0.09
N PRO A 185 9.59 5.36 -0.12
CA PRO A 185 10.31 5.71 1.11
C PRO A 185 9.42 6.41 2.15
N LEU A 186 8.50 7.28 1.71
CA LEU A 186 7.58 8.00 2.61
C LEU A 186 6.52 7.06 3.19
N VAL A 187 5.97 6.16 2.37
CA VAL A 187 5.02 5.15 2.83
C VAL A 187 5.70 4.22 3.84
N GLN A 188 6.92 3.77 3.54
CA GLN A 188 7.69 2.92 4.44
C GLN A 188 8.04 3.64 5.75
N LEU A 189 8.51 4.89 5.69
CA LEU A 189 8.79 5.69 6.88
C LEU A 189 7.55 5.84 7.76
N SER A 190 6.37 6.06 7.15
CA SER A 190 5.11 6.17 7.89
C SER A 190 4.73 4.86 8.59
N SER A 191 5.00 3.71 7.95
CA SER A 191 4.79 2.38 8.53
C SER A 191 5.72 2.14 9.72
N MET A 192 7.03 2.41 9.56
CA MET A 192 8.02 2.29 10.64
C MET A 192 7.69 3.20 11.83
N GLY A 193 7.26 4.43 11.58
CA GLY A 193 6.83 5.35 12.62
C GLY A 193 5.57 4.88 13.35
N ALA A 194 4.60 4.31 12.62
CA ALA A 194 3.37 3.76 13.20
C ALA A 194 3.63 2.51 14.05
N GLU A 195 4.53 1.61 13.60
CA GLU A 195 4.98 0.45 14.37
C GLU A 195 5.73 0.86 15.64
N TRP A 196 6.64 1.83 15.54
CA TRP A 196 7.34 2.38 16.70
C TRP A 196 6.36 2.98 17.72
N ALA A 197 5.41 3.80 17.26
CA ALA A 197 4.40 4.37 18.13
C ALA A 197 3.51 3.30 18.78
N TYR A 198 3.16 2.24 18.04
CA TYR A 198 2.39 1.12 18.57
C TYR A 198 3.14 0.41 19.71
N ARG A 199 4.43 0.09 19.52
CA ARG A 199 5.27 -0.52 20.55
C ARG A 199 5.28 0.32 21.83
N GLU A 200 5.45 1.63 21.69
CA GLU A 200 5.59 2.50 22.84
C GLU A 200 4.27 2.75 23.58
N LEU A 201 3.15 2.80 22.85
CA LEU A 201 1.85 3.05 23.45
C LEU A 201 1.20 1.80 24.04
N TYR A 202 1.46 0.61 23.47
CA TYR A 202 0.77 -0.62 23.82
C TYR A 202 1.66 -1.72 24.40
N GLY A 203 2.99 -1.57 24.36
CA GLY A 203 3.96 -2.53 24.91
C GLY A 203 3.96 -3.90 24.22
N GLY A 204 3.33 -4.03 23.05
CA GLY A 204 3.23 -5.25 22.26
C GLY A 204 4.06 -5.19 20.98
N GLU A 205 4.37 -6.36 20.42
CA GLU A 205 5.02 -6.45 19.12
C GLU A 205 3.99 -6.31 17.97
N PRO A 206 4.24 -5.44 16.98
CA PRO A 206 3.40 -5.33 15.79
C PRO A 206 3.28 -6.67 15.04
N VAL A 207 2.09 -6.98 14.55
CA VAL A 207 1.85 -8.18 13.74
C VAL A 207 2.48 -8.04 12.36
N VAL A 208 3.25 -9.04 11.91
CA VAL A 208 3.96 -8.93 10.62
C VAL A 208 3.00 -8.78 9.44
N VAL A 209 1.83 -9.45 9.49
CA VAL A 209 0.76 -9.33 8.49
C VAL A 209 -0.51 -8.78 9.15
N ALA A 210 -0.68 -7.47 9.05
CA ALA A 210 -1.76 -6.70 9.68
C ALA A 210 -3.09 -6.70 8.91
N HIS A 211 -3.17 -7.30 7.72
CA HIS A 211 -4.35 -7.30 6.86
C HIS A 211 -4.93 -8.71 6.72
N THR A 212 -6.23 -8.90 6.96
CA THR A 212 -6.88 -10.22 6.97
C THR A 212 -6.77 -10.95 5.63
N THR A 213 -6.99 -10.25 4.52
CA THR A 213 -6.86 -10.83 3.18
C THR A 213 -5.44 -11.26 2.85
N LEU A 214 -4.42 -10.50 3.26
CA LEU A 214 -3.02 -10.89 3.08
C LEU A 214 -2.70 -12.13 3.90
N ARG A 215 -3.20 -12.20 5.15
CA ARG A 215 -3.05 -13.39 6.02
C ARG A 215 -3.66 -14.62 5.36
N MET A 216 -4.88 -14.50 4.82
CA MET A 216 -5.55 -15.58 4.09
C MET A 216 -4.75 -16.08 2.88
N ILE A 217 -4.14 -15.17 2.11
CA ILE A 217 -3.27 -15.52 0.98
C ILE A 217 -2.04 -16.29 1.46
N VAL A 218 -1.39 -15.82 2.53
CA VAL A 218 -0.19 -16.47 3.09
C VAL A 218 -0.50 -17.88 3.60
N ASP A 219 -1.61 -18.03 4.33
CA ASP A 219 -2.03 -19.30 4.93
C ASP A 219 -2.38 -20.35 3.88
N HIS A 220 -2.86 -19.93 2.70
CA HIS A 220 -3.31 -20.82 1.62
C HIS A 220 -2.49 -20.67 0.32
N ARG A 221 -1.23 -20.23 0.41
CA ARG A 221 -0.37 -19.92 -0.75
C ARG A 221 -0.18 -21.05 -1.77
N HIS A 222 -0.45 -22.31 -1.39
CA HIS A 222 -0.36 -23.47 -2.27
C HIS A 222 -1.71 -23.83 -2.94
N ASP A 223 -2.81 -23.17 -2.56
CA ASP A 223 -4.13 -23.39 -3.13
C ASP A 223 -4.32 -22.54 -4.42
N PRO A 224 -4.76 -23.12 -5.55
CA PRO A 224 -5.10 -22.37 -6.75
C PRO A 224 -6.07 -21.19 -6.53
N MET A 225 -6.99 -21.29 -5.57
CA MET A 225 -7.93 -20.21 -5.24
C MET A 225 -7.22 -19.00 -4.61
N ALA A 226 -6.07 -19.18 -3.97
CA ALA A 226 -5.26 -18.05 -3.50
C ALA A 226 -4.77 -17.19 -4.66
N TRP A 227 -4.44 -17.78 -5.81
CA TRP A 227 -4.03 -17.04 -7.01
C TRP A 227 -5.17 -16.24 -7.64
N LEU A 228 -6.39 -16.78 -7.61
CA LEU A 228 -7.58 -16.02 -8.00
C LEU A 228 -7.80 -14.82 -7.07
N LEU A 229 -7.68 -15.03 -5.75
CA LEU A 229 -7.78 -13.96 -4.76
C LEU A 229 -6.68 -12.91 -4.96
N ILE A 230 -5.43 -13.32 -5.18
CA ILE A 230 -4.30 -12.43 -5.51
C ILE A 230 -4.64 -11.56 -6.72
N GLY A 231 -5.12 -12.15 -7.82
CA GLY A 231 -5.53 -11.37 -8.99
C GLY A 231 -6.64 -10.36 -8.67
N ALA A 232 -7.64 -10.77 -7.89
CA ALA A 232 -8.72 -9.91 -7.47
C ALA A 232 -8.25 -8.72 -6.62
N VAL A 233 -7.30 -8.91 -5.69
CA VAL A 233 -6.85 -7.84 -4.78
C VAL A 233 -5.68 -7.02 -5.32
N VAL A 234 -4.85 -7.59 -6.19
CA VAL A 234 -3.70 -6.87 -6.80
C VAL A 234 -4.14 -6.05 -8.00
N ILE A 235 -5.15 -6.49 -8.74
CA ILE A 235 -5.61 -5.81 -9.97
C ILE A 235 -7.03 -5.28 -9.82
N GLY A 236 -7.96 -6.15 -9.44
CA GLY A 236 -9.38 -5.82 -9.36
C GLY A 236 -9.66 -4.69 -8.36
N ALA A 237 -9.27 -4.87 -7.10
CA ALA A 237 -9.50 -3.88 -6.04
C ALA A 237 -8.90 -2.50 -6.39
N PRO A 238 -7.63 -2.37 -6.79
CA PRO A 238 -7.08 -1.10 -7.26
C PRO A 238 -7.88 -0.41 -8.37
N LEU A 239 -8.30 -1.16 -9.40
CA LEU A 239 -9.11 -0.59 -10.48
C LEU A 239 -10.43 0.00 -9.93
N ILE A 240 -11.14 -0.77 -9.11
CA ILE A 240 -12.42 -0.36 -8.53
C ILE A 240 -12.26 0.84 -7.60
N GLU A 241 -11.25 0.78 -6.75
CA GLU A 241 -10.99 1.81 -5.76
C GLU A 241 -10.55 3.11 -6.42
N GLU A 242 -9.69 3.10 -7.44
CA GLU A 242 -9.33 4.34 -8.13
C GLU A 242 -10.51 4.94 -8.91
N LEU A 243 -11.38 4.13 -9.51
CA LEU A 243 -12.61 4.62 -10.15
C LEU A 243 -13.55 5.25 -9.12
N ALA A 244 -13.78 4.59 -7.98
CA ALA A 244 -14.68 5.09 -6.95
C ALA A 244 -14.13 6.35 -6.26
N PHE A 245 -12.87 6.30 -5.82
CA PHE A 245 -12.28 7.31 -4.96
C PHE A 245 -11.63 8.44 -5.73
N ARG A 246 -10.85 8.18 -6.78
CA ARG A 246 -10.11 9.26 -7.48
C ARG A 246 -10.99 9.88 -8.56
N ALA A 247 -11.51 9.06 -9.46
CA ALA A 247 -12.40 9.56 -10.50
C ALA A 247 -13.72 10.08 -9.94
N GLY A 248 -14.32 9.39 -8.96
CA GLY A 248 -15.58 9.79 -8.31
C GLY A 248 -15.40 10.79 -7.16
N LEU A 249 -15.07 10.29 -5.96
CA LEU A 249 -15.10 11.06 -4.71
C LEU A 249 -14.16 12.28 -4.72
N GLN A 250 -12.92 12.12 -5.16
CA GLN A 250 -11.94 13.21 -5.20
C GLN A 250 -12.34 14.29 -6.21
N SER A 251 -12.88 13.91 -7.38
CA SER A 251 -13.43 14.87 -8.34
C SER A 251 -14.65 15.62 -7.79
N ALA A 252 -15.53 14.93 -7.06
CA ALA A 252 -16.66 15.56 -6.37
C ALA A 252 -16.17 16.55 -5.30
N ALA A 253 -15.22 16.14 -4.45
CA ALA A 253 -14.64 16.98 -3.42
C ALA A 253 -13.89 18.19 -4.03
N LEU A 254 -13.18 18.00 -5.14
CA LEU A 254 -12.53 19.09 -5.89
C LEU A 254 -13.57 20.08 -6.42
N LYS A 255 -14.69 19.59 -6.96
CA LYS A 255 -15.79 20.44 -7.45
C LYS A 255 -16.48 21.23 -6.32
N LEU A 256 -16.59 20.66 -5.13
CA LEU A 256 -17.19 21.31 -3.96
C LEU A 256 -16.28 22.33 -3.29
N THR A 257 -15.00 22.01 -3.14
CA THR A 257 -14.06 22.81 -2.35
C THR A 257 -13.22 23.77 -3.18
N GLY A 258 -13.04 23.50 -4.48
CA GLY A 258 -12.08 24.20 -5.33
C GLY A 258 -10.61 24.00 -4.92
N SER A 259 -10.32 23.14 -3.94
CA SER A 259 -9.00 22.92 -3.36
C SER A 259 -8.52 21.49 -3.60
N PRO A 260 -7.48 21.28 -4.44
CA PRO A 260 -6.90 19.96 -4.65
C PRO A 260 -6.43 19.29 -3.35
N TRP A 261 -5.85 20.06 -2.43
CA TRP A 261 -5.42 19.50 -1.13
C TRP A 261 -6.58 19.04 -0.26
N ALA A 262 -7.66 19.83 -0.19
CA ALA A 262 -8.85 19.42 0.56
C ALA A 262 -9.46 18.15 -0.04
N ALA A 263 -9.52 18.06 -1.38
CA ALA A 263 -9.99 16.89 -2.09
C ALA A 263 -9.12 15.64 -1.84
N VAL A 264 -7.78 15.77 -1.94
CA VAL A 264 -6.83 14.67 -1.71
C VAL A 264 -6.90 14.18 -0.26
N VAL A 265 -6.78 15.07 0.72
CA VAL A 265 -6.77 14.70 2.15
C VAL A 265 -8.12 14.12 2.57
N GLY A 266 -9.23 14.75 2.17
CA GLY A 266 -10.58 14.27 2.49
C GLY A 266 -10.86 12.90 1.88
N THR A 267 -10.50 12.69 0.61
CA THR A 267 -10.64 11.38 -0.05
C THR A 267 -9.75 10.34 0.63
N SER A 268 -8.51 10.70 0.98
CA SER A 268 -7.57 9.77 1.63
C SER A 268 -8.04 9.31 3.00
N ALA A 269 -8.67 10.21 3.77
CA ALA A 269 -9.26 9.87 5.06
C ALA A 269 -10.41 8.88 4.93
N ILE A 270 -11.35 9.12 3.99
CA ILE A 270 -12.49 8.23 3.75
C ILE A 270 -12.02 6.88 3.19
N PHE A 271 -11.07 6.90 2.26
CA PHE A 271 -10.43 5.69 1.72
C PHE A 271 -9.83 4.82 2.83
N THR A 272 -9.04 5.43 3.71
CA THR A 272 -8.41 4.73 4.84
C THR A 272 -9.44 4.18 5.82
N ALA A 273 -10.49 4.96 6.13
CA ALA A 273 -11.56 4.52 7.01
C ALA A 273 -12.30 3.28 6.48
N MET A 274 -12.47 3.17 5.16
CA MET A 274 -13.07 1.97 4.53
C MET A 274 -12.24 0.70 4.70
N HIS A 275 -10.96 0.81 5.07
CA HIS A 275 -10.09 -0.35 5.32
C HIS A 275 -10.16 -0.87 6.77
N ILE A 276 -10.81 -0.15 7.69
CA ILE A 276 -10.91 -0.54 9.11
C ILE A 276 -11.43 -1.98 9.29
N PRO A 277 -12.46 -2.46 8.57
CA PRO A 277 -12.95 -3.84 8.74
C PRO A 277 -11.94 -4.92 8.30
N ALA A 278 -11.02 -4.60 7.39
CA ALA A 278 -10.01 -5.53 6.88
C ALA A 278 -8.70 -5.53 7.70
N VAL A 279 -8.55 -4.57 8.61
CA VAL A 279 -7.39 -4.40 9.49
C VAL A 279 -7.82 -4.64 10.94
N PRO A 280 -7.47 -5.81 11.53
CA PRO A 280 -7.79 -6.15 12.92
C PRO A 280 -7.28 -5.11 13.92
N ALA A 281 -7.81 -5.13 15.14
CA ALA A 281 -7.48 -4.12 16.16
C ALA A 281 -5.97 -4.04 16.44
N GLU A 282 -5.31 -5.19 16.52
CA GLU A 282 -3.87 -5.35 16.70
C GLU A 282 -3.04 -4.87 15.50
N GLY A 283 -3.64 -4.71 14.33
CA GLY A 283 -3.00 -4.26 13.09
C GLY A 283 -3.28 -2.79 12.72
N ARG A 284 -4.05 -2.04 13.52
CA ARG A 284 -4.56 -0.71 13.14
C ARG A 284 -3.50 0.33 12.83
N TYR A 285 -2.26 0.17 13.32
CA TYR A 285 -1.14 1.03 12.94
C TYR A 285 -0.89 1.02 11.42
N ALA A 286 -1.21 -0.08 10.73
CA ALA A 286 -1.10 -0.19 9.27
C ALA A 286 -2.03 0.77 8.51
N LEU A 287 -3.08 1.32 9.14
CA LEU A 287 -3.93 2.34 8.49
C LEU A 287 -3.14 3.62 8.15
N VAL A 288 -2.08 3.93 8.90
CA VAL A 288 -1.22 5.10 8.62
C VAL A 288 -0.54 4.96 7.26
N GLN A 289 -0.02 3.76 6.93
CA GLN A 289 0.64 3.53 5.64
C GLN A 289 -0.35 3.62 4.47
N ILE A 290 -1.59 3.12 4.68
CA ILE A 290 -2.68 3.18 3.69
C ILE A 290 -3.06 4.65 3.43
N PHE A 291 -3.15 5.46 4.48
CA PHE A 291 -3.43 6.88 4.36
C PHE A 291 -2.35 7.63 3.57
N VAL A 292 -1.07 7.39 3.88
CA VAL A 292 0.05 8.04 3.18
C VAL A 292 0.13 7.62 1.72
N LEU A 293 -0.08 6.33 1.41
CA LEU A 293 -0.20 5.86 0.03
C LEU A 293 -1.36 6.55 -0.69
N SER A 294 -2.51 6.66 -0.04
CA SER A 294 -3.71 7.29 -0.61
C SER A 294 -3.47 8.77 -0.94
N ILE A 295 -2.76 9.50 -0.07
CA ILE A 295 -2.32 10.87 -0.35
C ILE A 295 -1.40 10.91 -1.58
N ALA A 296 -0.40 10.03 -1.65
CA ALA A 296 0.54 10.00 -2.76
C ALA A 296 -0.17 9.76 -4.11
N MET A 297 -1.12 8.82 -4.14
CA MET A 297 -1.94 8.55 -5.33
C MET A 297 -2.85 9.74 -5.67
N GLY A 298 -3.46 10.39 -4.68
CA GLY A 298 -4.26 11.59 -4.89
C GLY A 298 -3.45 12.75 -5.47
N ILE A 299 -2.23 12.99 -4.97
CA ILE A 299 -1.30 13.99 -5.51
C ILE A 299 -0.90 13.64 -6.95
N ALA A 300 -0.49 12.40 -7.20
CA ALA A 300 -0.12 11.93 -8.53
C ALA A 300 -1.27 12.09 -9.52
N TYR A 301 -2.50 11.80 -9.10
CA TYR A 301 -3.69 11.97 -9.91
C TYR A 301 -3.93 13.44 -10.31
N GLU A 302 -3.84 14.37 -9.37
CA GLU A 302 -4.01 15.80 -9.65
C GLU A 302 -2.89 16.36 -10.54
N ARG A 303 -1.65 15.88 -10.37
CA ARG A 303 -0.49 16.35 -11.15
C ARG A 303 -0.51 15.81 -12.58
N THR A 304 -0.77 14.52 -12.73
CA THR A 304 -0.72 13.85 -14.03
C THR A 304 -2.00 14.02 -14.83
N ARG A 305 -3.14 14.26 -14.16
CA ARG A 305 -4.48 14.31 -14.75
C ARG A 305 -4.82 13.03 -15.52
N ARG A 306 -4.36 11.89 -15.02
CA ARG A 306 -4.50 10.59 -15.67
C ARG A 306 -4.88 9.57 -14.61
N LEU A 307 -5.98 8.86 -14.84
CA LEU A 307 -6.51 7.87 -13.90
C LEU A 307 -5.64 6.60 -13.90
N GLY A 308 -4.99 6.27 -15.02
CA GLY A 308 -4.13 5.10 -15.08
C GLY A 308 -2.90 5.20 -14.18
N VAL A 309 -2.40 6.41 -13.88
CA VAL A 309 -1.23 6.61 -13.00
C VAL A 309 -1.49 6.12 -11.57
N PRO A 310 -2.51 6.60 -10.84
CA PRO A 310 -2.81 6.07 -9.51
C PRO A 310 -3.24 4.59 -9.54
N ILE A 311 -3.90 4.11 -10.60
CA ILE A 311 -4.22 2.67 -10.75
C ILE A 311 -2.94 1.85 -10.72
N VAL A 312 -1.95 2.22 -11.52
CA VAL A 312 -0.66 1.51 -11.58
C VAL A 312 0.09 1.61 -10.25
N MET A 313 0.11 2.78 -9.61
CA MET A 313 0.73 2.94 -8.29
C MET A 313 0.13 1.96 -7.28
N HIS A 314 -1.19 1.85 -7.28
CA HIS A 314 -1.94 1.00 -6.37
C HIS A 314 -1.71 -0.49 -6.66
N ILE A 315 -1.78 -0.91 -7.93
CA ILE A 315 -1.46 -2.28 -8.36
C ILE A 315 -0.04 -2.65 -7.92
N GLY A 316 0.93 -1.75 -8.17
CA GLY A 316 2.33 -1.96 -7.79
C GLY A 316 2.51 -2.10 -6.27
N PHE A 317 1.83 -1.26 -5.49
CA PHE A 317 1.87 -1.37 -4.03
C PHE A 317 1.25 -2.67 -3.51
N ASN A 318 0.05 -3.03 -3.97
CA ASN A 318 -0.61 -4.27 -3.56
C ASN A 318 0.21 -5.51 -3.96
N GLY A 319 0.78 -5.51 -5.17
CA GLY A 319 1.68 -6.56 -5.62
C GLY A 319 2.93 -6.68 -4.76
N LEU A 320 3.54 -5.55 -4.40
CA LEU A 320 4.69 -5.51 -3.47
C LEU A 320 4.32 -6.06 -2.09
N MET A 321 3.18 -5.65 -1.52
CA MET A 321 2.73 -6.13 -0.20
C MET A 321 2.44 -7.63 -0.20
N VAL A 322 1.81 -8.16 -1.25
CA VAL A 322 1.60 -9.61 -1.41
C VAL A 322 2.95 -10.35 -1.52
N ALA A 323 3.87 -9.86 -2.34
CA ALA A 323 5.18 -10.47 -2.51
C ALA A 323 5.99 -10.49 -1.20
N LEU A 324 5.98 -9.38 -0.45
CA LEU A 324 6.62 -9.30 0.86
C LEU A 324 5.98 -10.26 1.86
N ALA A 325 4.65 -10.32 1.92
CA ALA A 325 3.93 -11.22 2.82
C ALA A 325 4.26 -12.70 2.54
N LEU A 326 4.33 -13.10 1.26
CA LEU A 326 4.72 -14.46 0.87
C LEU A 326 6.19 -14.76 1.23
N SER A 327 7.10 -13.80 1.07
CA SER A 327 8.53 -13.98 1.39
C SER A 327 8.81 -14.19 2.87
N VAL A 328 7.98 -13.63 3.76
CA VAL A 328 8.10 -13.83 5.21
C VAL A 328 7.66 -15.25 5.58
N ALA A 329 6.68 -15.82 4.88
CA ALA A 329 6.15 -17.16 5.15
C ALA A 329 7.11 -18.30 4.76
N GLU A 330 8.12 -18.01 3.93
CA GLU A 330 9.15 -18.97 3.52
C GLU A 330 10.30 -19.09 4.53
N GLN A 331 10.39 -18.19 5.52
CA GLN A 331 11.43 -18.28 6.55
C GLN A 331 11.03 -19.41 7.52
N PRO A 332 11.80 -20.52 7.61
CA PRO A 332 11.54 -21.51 8.64
C PRO A 332 11.65 -20.80 9.99
N ALA A 333 10.66 -21.00 10.86
CA ALA A 333 10.75 -20.58 12.25
C ALA A 333 12.11 -21.02 12.75
N ALA A 334 12.97 -20.06 13.13
CA ALA A 334 14.26 -20.38 13.69
C ALA A 334 14.02 -21.41 14.79
N ALA A 335 14.55 -22.62 14.61
CA ALA A 335 14.36 -23.71 15.54
C ALA A 335 14.79 -23.21 16.92
N ALA A 336 13.81 -23.00 17.79
CA ALA A 336 13.98 -22.65 19.19
C ALA A 336 14.53 -23.85 19.95
#